data_AF-A0A2P2IEB2-F1
#
_entry.id   AF-A0A2P2IEB2-F1
#
_cell.length_a   1.000
_cell.length_b   1.000
_cell.length_c   1.000
_cell.angle_alpha   90.00
_cell.angle_beta   90.00
_cell.angle_gamma   90.00
#
_symmetry.space_group_name_H-M   'P 1'
#
loop_
_entity.id
_entity.type
_entity.pdbx_description
1 polymer ?
#
loop_
_entity_poly.entity_id
_entity_poly.type
_entity_poly.pdbx_seq_one_letter_code
_entity_poly.pdbx_strand_id
1 'polypeptide(L)'
;MLPRLLLCLMALAAARGRVTTIDPFPDHWRKLADDRYLDPVNTSGLDELQAQEQEMLQVKVTVISENVQVFLGDEEVYSSSAEDSEGFHVLGLHPQSGMVLLRRQFRTGQLAEADLMSSCLASIQPHTIVLIIALFDAGEQLGRRDRMLLEMLGMEGHGVGGAVRLAYDFSHDNVKDYDVINTDEFLKKQRNITRSALRKHSMKNPDNFVRKNDNGGGHKTNNSKQFETNIQAEVNKEIPNKMLNNGTRHFLLWNGYLQSEDPSILISQVPSAWPPQHQHDNLKARVYAEAANVFKFPRRGIGDLTVQILVPKGKAQHCDWHNDSARAAQLQFCSKYEGYGALCRCDHPINPDTLKQSASTIAIKETIPVAMLTATKSQFFYRQMINLLTTAGAAQTPVLVLIDGYNRETAELARLFRLPVLIHEHEGASGTSTPLNAHFRFSIHAVFSKYRNVSKAVILEDDLLLSPDFLSFFQQTAWLLDADPSIYSVNSFALNSVP
;
A
#
# COMPACT_ATOMS: atom_id res chain seq x y z
N MET A 1 -3.69 1.72 37.98
CA MET A 1 -4.46 0.75 37.18
C MET A 1 -5.30 -0.06 38.15
N LEU A 2 -6.63 0.08 38.12
CA LEU A 2 -7.69 -0.77 38.72
C LEU A 2 -9.09 -0.09 38.84
N PRO A 3 -9.29 1.25 38.72
CA PRO A 3 -10.63 1.81 38.95
C PRO A 3 -11.56 1.74 37.73
N ARG A 4 -11.03 1.61 36.50
CA ARG A 4 -11.83 1.49 35.26
C ARG A 4 -12.41 0.08 35.05
N LEU A 5 -11.70 -0.97 35.47
CA LEU A 5 -12.17 -2.35 35.33
C LEU A 5 -13.32 -2.66 36.31
N LEU A 6 -13.28 -2.05 37.51
CA LEU A 6 -14.33 -2.19 38.51
C LEU A 6 -15.65 -1.52 38.06
N LEU A 7 -15.57 -0.39 37.35
CA LEU A 7 -16.73 0.30 36.78
C LEU A 7 -17.44 -0.53 35.69
N CYS A 8 -16.68 -1.16 34.79
CA CYS A 8 -17.27 -2.03 33.76
C CYS A 8 -17.91 -3.28 34.37
N LEU A 9 -17.29 -3.90 35.38
CA LEU A 9 -17.83 -5.09 36.04
C LEU A 9 -19.11 -4.80 36.84
N MET A 10 -19.22 -3.61 37.47
CA MET A 10 -20.45 -3.22 38.16
C MET A 10 -21.59 -2.88 37.19
N ALA A 11 -21.28 -2.28 36.04
CA ALA A 11 -22.27 -2.01 34.99
C ALA A 11 -22.82 -3.31 34.34
N LEU A 12 -21.95 -4.30 34.14
CA LEU A 12 -22.33 -5.64 33.64
C LEU A 12 -23.13 -6.45 34.67
N ALA A 13 -22.88 -6.27 35.97
CA ALA A 13 -23.64 -6.93 37.03
C ALA A 13 -25.05 -6.33 37.20
N ALA A 14 -25.22 -5.02 36.99
CA ALA A 14 -26.53 -4.36 37.02
C ALA A 14 -27.43 -4.75 35.83
N ALA A 15 -26.85 -5.00 34.65
CA ALA A 15 -27.59 -5.46 33.47
C ALA A 15 -28.11 -6.91 33.57
N ARG A 16 -27.62 -7.70 34.52
CA ARG A 16 -28.05 -9.09 34.77
C ARG A 16 -28.80 -9.24 36.10
N GLY A 17 -29.81 -8.39 36.34
CA GLY A 17 -31.01 -8.73 37.10
C GLY A 17 -30.90 -9.39 38.48
N ARG A 18 -29.77 -9.32 39.20
CA ARG A 18 -29.63 -9.82 40.58
C ARG A 18 -28.50 -9.14 41.34
N VAL A 19 -28.73 -7.93 41.87
CA VAL A 19 -28.18 -7.53 43.19
C VAL A 19 -29.15 -6.54 43.84
N THR A 20 -29.63 -6.91 45.02
CA THR A 20 -30.40 -6.10 45.96
C THR A 20 -29.57 -4.96 46.54
N THR A 21 -30.10 -3.74 46.44
CA THR A 21 -29.86 -2.54 47.25
C THR A 21 -28.73 -2.60 48.29
N ILE A 22 -27.60 -1.95 48.00
CA ILE A 22 -26.83 -1.23 49.02
C ILE A 22 -26.44 0.12 48.41
N ASP A 23 -27.05 1.17 48.94
CA ASP A 23 -26.80 2.56 48.60
C ASP A 23 -25.49 3.03 49.28
N PRO A 24 -24.61 3.73 48.55
CA PRO A 24 -24.04 4.92 49.18
C PRO A 24 -23.81 6.02 48.14
N PHE A 25 -24.86 6.58 47.54
CA PHE A 25 -24.71 7.88 46.89
C PHE A 25 -24.80 8.99 47.95
N PRO A 26 -23.76 9.83 48.10
CA PRO A 26 -23.85 11.04 48.90
C PRO A 26 -25.02 11.92 48.43
N ASP A 27 -25.74 12.55 49.35
CA ASP A 27 -27.01 13.28 49.06
C ASP A 27 -26.91 14.37 47.98
N HIS A 28 -25.72 14.85 47.64
CA HIS A 28 -25.53 15.79 46.53
C HIS A 28 -25.67 15.16 45.14
N TRP A 29 -25.50 13.84 44.99
CA TRP A 29 -25.73 13.13 43.73
C TRP A 29 -27.21 12.79 43.50
N ARG A 30 -28.01 12.60 44.58
CA ARG A 30 -29.47 12.46 44.46
C ARG A 30 -30.12 13.71 43.86
N LYS A 31 -29.65 14.90 44.26
CA LYS A 31 -30.11 16.17 43.67
C LYS A 31 -29.82 16.30 42.17
N LEU A 32 -28.76 15.66 41.67
CA LEU A 32 -28.38 15.65 40.25
C LEU A 32 -29.18 14.64 39.42
N ALA A 33 -29.72 13.60 40.05
CA ALA A 33 -30.61 12.62 39.41
C ALA A 33 -32.08 13.07 39.41
N ASP A 34 -32.51 13.84 40.42
CA ASP A 34 -33.86 14.42 40.49
C ASP A 34 -34.02 15.68 39.61
N ASP A 35 -32.92 16.35 39.26
CA ASP A 35 -32.91 17.36 38.19
C ASP A 35 -33.05 16.64 36.84
N ARG A 36 -34.19 16.85 36.19
CA ARG A 36 -34.70 16.24 34.94
C ARG A 36 -33.81 16.42 33.69
N TYR A 37 -32.52 16.12 33.77
CA TYR A 37 -31.53 16.29 32.70
C TYR A 37 -30.73 15.03 32.37
N LEU A 38 -30.99 13.91 33.04
CA LEU A 38 -30.42 12.61 32.68
C LEU A 38 -31.53 11.72 32.16
N ASP A 39 -31.80 11.82 30.85
CA ASP A 39 -32.56 10.79 30.15
C ASP A 39 -31.81 9.45 30.29
N PRO A 40 -32.51 8.34 30.59
CA PRO A 40 -31.90 7.02 30.54
C PRO A 40 -31.33 6.80 29.13
N VAL A 41 -30.07 6.37 29.05
CA VAL A 41 -29.38 6.12 27.77
C VAL A 41 -30.25 5.21 26.91
N ASN A 42 -30.76 5.74 25.81
CA ASN A 42 -31.56 4.99 24.87
C ASN A 42 -30.67 3.89 24.24
N THR A 43 -30.95 2.64 24.59
CA THR A 43 -30.16 1.48 24.14
C THR A 43 -30.28 1.21 22.64
N SER A 44 -31.27 1.81 21.95
CA SER A 44 -31.36 1.72 20.49
C SER A 44 -30.15 2.35 19.80
N GLY A 45 -29.56 3.40 20.38
CA GLY A 45 -28.35 4.03 19.85
C GLY A 45 -27.09 3.17 20.01
N LEU A 46 -27.06 2.25 20.98
CA LEU A 46 -25.94 1.31 21.17
C LEU A 46 -25.96 0.20 20.12
N ASP A 47 -27.14 -0.33 19.79
CA ASP A 47 -27.30 -1.30 18.71
C ASP A 47 -26.99 -0.67 17.34
N GLU A 48 -27.39 0.59 17.12
CA GLU A 48 -27.04 1.37 15.92
C GLU A 48 -25.54 1.67 15.83
N LEU A 49 -24.88 2.01 16.94
CA LEU A 49 -23.42 2.23 17.00
C LEU A 49 -22.65 0.92 16.78
N GLN A 50 -23.11 -0.19 17.35
CA GLN A 50 -22.52 -1.52 17.11
C GLN A 50 -22.72 -1.99 15.66
N ALA A 51 -23.89 -1.74 15.08
CA ALA A 51 -24.14 -2.02 13.67
C ALA A 51 -23.26 -1.15 12.76
N GLN A 52 -23.11 0.13 13.08
CA GLN A 52 -22.19 1.03 12.38
C GLN A 52 -20.74 0.58 12.52
N GLU A 53 -20.31 0.12 13.70
CA GLU A 53 -18.95 -0.39 13.92
C GLU A 53 -18.69 -1.69 13.13
N GLN A 54 -19.70 -2.56 13.00
CA GLN A 54 -19.61 -3.76 12.15
C GLN A 54 -19.49 -3.44 10.66
N GLU A 55 -19.93 -2.25 10.22
CA GLU A 55 -19.78 -1.77 8.85
C GLU A 55 -18.46 -1.02 8.60
N MET A 56 -17.57 -0.91 9.60
CA MET A 56 -16.28 -0.26 9.45
C MET A 56 -15.13 -1.28 9.53
N LEU A 57 -14.00 -0.91 8.93
CA LEU A 57 -12.71 -1.56 9.07
C LEU A 57 -11.83 -0.64 9.91
N GLN A 58 -11.30 -1.14 11.02
CA GLN A 58 -10.32 -0.40 11.80
C GLN A 58 -8.94 -0.62 11.18
N VAL A 59 -8.37 0.44 10.59
CA VAL A 59 -7.06 0.40 9.94
C VAL A 59 -6.09 1.23 10.76
N LYS A 60 -4.95 0.63 11.13
CA LYS A 60 -3.83 1.33 11.75
C LYS A 60 -2.56 1.08 10.97
N VAL A 61 -1.86 2.14 10.61
CA VAL A 61 -0.56 2.10 9.94
C VAL A 61 0.44 2.79 10.85
N THR A 62 1.57 2.13 11.12
CA THR A 62 2.67 2.69 11.91
C THR A 62 3.95 2.61 11.10
N VAL A 63 4.68 3.70 11.04
CA VAL A 63 6.07 3.78 10.58
C VAL A 63 6.89 4.19 11.80
N ILE A 64 7.64 3.27 12.38
CA ILE A 64 8.44 3.52 13.58
C ILE A 64 9.86 3.01 13.34
N SER A 65 10.84 3.91 13.46
CA SER A 65 12.25 3.57 13.18
C SER A 65 12.39 2.81 11.85
N GLU A 66 11.75 3.34 10.80
CA GLU A 66 11.72 2.79 9.43
C GLU A 66 10.96 1.47 9.22
N ASN A 67 10.42 0.87 10.29
CA ASN A 67 9.58 -0.33 10.17
C ASN A 67 8.14 0.07 9.89
N VAL A 68 7.57 -0.45 8.82
CA VAL A 68 6.16 -0.30 8.47
C VAL A 68 5.40 -1.47 9.08
N GLN A 69 4.34 -1.18 9.83
CA GLN A 69 3.38 -2.19 10.28
C GLN A 69 1.97 -1.73 9.95
N VAL A 70 1.13 -2.66 9.52
CA VAL A 70 -0.29 -2.42 9.24
C VAL A 70 -1.12 -3.40 10.06
N PHE A 71 -2.11 -2.85 10.77
CA PHE A 71 -3.05 -3.60 11.58
C PHE A 71 -4.47 -3.42 11.06
N LEU A 72 -5.23 -4.51 11.05
CA LEU A 72 -6.67 -4.52 10.85
C LEU A 72 -7.33 -4.98 12.15
N GLY A 73 -7.99 -4.05 12.84
CA GLY A 73 -8.34 -4.25 14.25
C GLY A 73 -7.07 -4.44 15.07
N ASP A 74 -6.96 -5.58 15.75
CA ASP A 74 -5.80 -5.95 16.56
C ASP A 74 -4.82 -6.91 15.84
N GLU A 75 -5.14 -7.36 14.61
CA GLU A 75 -4.31 -8.29 13.85
C GLU A 75 -3.26 -7.54 13.02
N GLU A 76 -1.97 -7.87 13.20
CA GLU A 76 -0.90 -7.40 12.30
C GLU A 76 -1.00 -8.17 10.97
N VAL A 77 -1.27 -7.45 9.89
CA VAL A 77 -1.48 -8.07 8.56
C VAL A 77 -0.31 -7.83 7.60
N TYR A 78 0.60 -6.94 7.98
CA TYR A 78 1.82 -6.62 7.25
C TYR A 78 2.87 -6.01 8.20
N SER A 79 4.11 -6.45 8.04
CA SER A 79 5.29 -5.82 8.62
C SER A 79 6.42 -5.82 7.58
N SER A 80 7.20 -4.75 7.55
CA SER A 80 8.46 -4.67 6.80
C SER A 80 9.64 -4.90 7.75
N SER A 81 10.75 -5.40 7.20
CA SER A 81 12.02 -5.48 7.93
C SER A 81 12.79 -4.16 7.82
N ALA A 82 13.83 -3.99 8.64
CA ALA A 82 14.73 -2.83 8.52
C ALA A 82 15.53 -2.81 7.20
N GLU A 83 15.68 -3.95 6.51
CA GLU A 83 16.29 -4.02 5.17
C GLU A 83 15.32 -3.58 4.06
N ASP A 84 14.06 -3.33 4.44
CA ASP A 84 12.97 -2.94 3.56
C ASP A 84 12.53 -1.49 3.82
N SER A 85 13.41 -0.64 4.37
CA SER A 85 13.10 0.73 4.79
C SER A 85 13.03 1.78 3.66
N GLU A 86 12.99 1.35 2.40
CA GLU A 86 13.08 2.23 1.24
C GLU A 86 11.92 2.03 0.25
N GLY A 87 11.56 3.11 -0.44
CA GLY A 87 10.60 3.08 -1.54
C GLY A 87 9.13 3.10 -1.08
N PHE A 88 8.27 2.42 -1.83
CA PHE A 88 6.83 2.37 -1.56
C PHE A 88 6.39 1.01 -1.04
N HIS A 89 5.62 1.00 0.05
CA HIS A 89 4.83 -0.15 0.47
C HIS A 89 3.38 0.05 0.04
N VAL A 90 2.84 -0.91 -0.70
CA VAL A 90 1.48 -0.88 -1.24
C VAL A 90 0.73 -2.11 -0.75
N LEU A 91 -0.38 -1.87 -0.05
CA LEU A 91 -1.33 -2.90 0.32
C LEU A 91 -2.68 -2.63 -0.35
N GLY A 92 -3.36 -3.71 -0.72
CA GLY A 92 -4.73 -3.68 -1.23
C GLY A 92 -5.63 -4.53 -0.36
N LEU A 93 -6.73 -3.97 0.11
CA LEU A 93 -7.73 -4.65 0.94
C LEU A 93 -9.03 -4.83 0.17
N HIS A 94 -9.64 -6.00 0.34
CA HIS A 94 -10.98 -6.26 -0.14
C HIS A 94 -11.98 -5.29 0.53
N PRO A 95 -12.79 -4.54 -0.23
CA PRO A 95 -13.58 -3.43 0.31
C PRO A 95 -14.62 -3.85 1.34
N GLN A 96 -15.11 -5.08 1.28
CA GLN A 96 -16.17 -5.56 2.18
C GLN A 96 -15.63 -6.34 3.39
N SER A 97 -14.60 -7.17 3.17
CA SER A 97 -14.09 -8.08 4.21
C SER A 97 -12.85 -7.56 4.91
N GLY A 98 -12.13 -6.59 4.32
CA GLY A 98 -10.84 -6.14 4.79
C GLY A 98 -9.69 -7.12 4.53
N MET A 99 -9.95 -8.28 3.90
CA MET A 99 -8.90 -9.25 3.59
C MET A 99 -7.80 -8.60 2.73
N VAL A 100 -6.54 -8.84 3.08
CA VAL A 100 -5.41 -8.32 2.31
C VAL A 100 -5.22 -9.14 1.04
N LEU A 101 -5.41 -8.49 -0.11
CA LEU A 101 -5.29 -9.05 -1.44
C LEU A 101 -3.93 -8.76 -2.10
N LEU A 102 -3.28 -7.66 -1.69
CA LEU A 102 -1.99 -7.22 -2.21
C LEU A 102 -1.07 -6.80 -1.06
N ARG A 103 0.19 -7.21 -1.12
CA ARG A 103 1.28 -6.77 -0.22
C ARG A 103 2.55 -6.61 -1.04
N ARG A 104 2.98 -5.40 -1.35
CA ARG A 104 4.18 -5.19 -2.16
C ARG A 104 5.03 -4.07 -1.61
N GLN A 105 6.33 -4.22 -1.83
CA GLN A 105 7.30 -3.16 -1.71
C GLN A 105 7.90 -2.91 -3.08
N PHE A 106 8.09 -1.64 -3.42
CA PHE A 106 8.75 -1.20 -4.64
C PHE A 106 9.94 -0.33 -4.24
N ARG A 107 11.15 -0.79 -4.57
CA ARG A 107 12.39 -0.05 -4.26
C ARG A 107 12.63 1.01 -5.34
N THR A 108 11.77 2.03 -5.35
CA THR A 108 11.67 3.05 -6.41
C THR A 108 12.87 3.98 -6.53
N GLY A 109 13.95 3.77 -5.76
CA GLY A 109 15.28 4.28 -6.11
C GLY A 109 15.84 3.66 -7.41
N GLN A 110 15.24 2.57 -7.90
CA GLN A 110 15.53 1.96 -9.20
C GLN A 110 14.40 2.25 -10.20
N LEU A 111 14.75 2.70 -11.41
CA LEU A 111 13.76 3.05 -12.44
C LEU A 111 12.80 1.89 -12.79
N ALA A 112 13.33 0.66 -12.87
CA ALA A 112 12.50 -0.52 -13.16
C ALA A 112 11.43 -0.77 -12.09
N GLU A 113 11.75 -0.51 -10.81
CA GLU A 113 10.81 -0.65 -9.69
C GLU A 113 9.70 0.41 -9.72
N ALA A 114 10.00 1.64 -10.19
CA ALA A 114 8.99 2.67 -10.40
C ALA A 114 7.97 2.28 -11.48
N ASP A 115 8.44 1.77 -12.63
CA ASP A 115 7.58 1.29 -13.72
C ASP A 115 6.68 0.11 -13.28
N LEU A 116 7.18 -0.74 -12.39
CA LEU A 116 6.43 -1.86 -11.84
C LEU A 116 5.40 -1.41 -10.82
N MET A 117 5.73 -0.42 -9.99
CA MET A 117 4.79 0.19 -9.08
C MET A 117 3.60 0.76 -9.86
N SER A 118 3.84 1.57 -10.89
CA SER A 118 2.75 2.15 -11.67
C SER A 118 1.98 1.10 -12.47
N SER A 119 2.63 0.04 -12.95
CA SER A 119 1.94 -1.12 -13.55
C SER A 119 1.05 -1.84 -12.54
N CYS A 120 1.51 -2.01 -11.30
CA CYS A 120 0.75 -2.61 -10.21
C CYS A 120 -0.45 -1.73 -9.83
N LEU A 121 -0.24 -0.43 -9.57
CA LEU A 121 -1.29 0.52 -9.21
C LEU A 121 -2.39 0.59 -10.28
N ALA A 122 -2.02 0.62 -11.57
CA ALA A 122 -2.97 0.59 -12.68
C ALA A 122 -3.71 -0.75 -12.81
N SER A 123 -3.23 -1.81 -12.16
CA SER A 123 -3.79 -3.17 -12.23
C SER A 123 -4.69 -3.53 -11.04
N ILE A 124 -4.78 -2.67 -10.03
CA ILE A 124 -5.69 -2.81 -8.89
C ILE A 124 -7.15 -2.67 -9.38
N GLN A 125 -8.06 -3.49 -8.86
CA GLN A 125 -9.47 -3.41 -9.23
C GLN A 125 -10.16 -2.16 -8.64
N PRO A 126 -11.21 -1.66 -9.33
CA PRO A 126 -12.13 -0.68 -8.77
C PRO A 126 -12.63 -1.04 -7.37
N HIS A 127 -12.84 -0.01 -6.53
CA HIS A 127 -13.31 -0.11 -5.16
C HIS A 127 -12.37 -0.75 -4.12
N THR A 128 -11.26 -1.36 -4.53
CA THR A 128 -10.23 -1.84 -3.61
C THR A 128 -9.77 -0.69 -2.70
N ILE A 129 -9.62 -0.97 -1.40
CA ILE A 129 -9.05 -0.01 -0.45
C ILE A 129 -7.53 -0.17 -0.53
N VAL A 130 -6.82 0.91 -0.86
CA VAL A 130 -5.37 0.91 -1.00
C VAL A 130 -4.72 1.66 0.15
N LEU A 131 -3.62 1.11 0.64
CA LEU A 131 -2.74 1.73 1.61
C LEU A 131 -1.40 1.90 0.92
N ILE A 132 -0.97 3.15 0.75
CA ILE A 132 0.29 3.50 0.12
C ILE A 132 1.14 4.21 1.16
N ILE A 133 2.28 3.60 1.50
CA ILE A 133 3.25 4.14 2.43
C ILE A 133 4.50 4.46 1.62
N ALA A 134 4.84 5.74 1.49
CA ALA A 134 6.10 6.16 0.89
C ALA A 134 7.13 6.37 2.01
N LEU A 135 8.30 5.76 1.88
CA LEU A 135 9.45 5.96 2.75
C LEU A 135 10.50 6.84 2.05
N PHE A 136 11.68 6.92 2.64
CA PHE A 136 12.81 7.72 2.16
C PHE A 136 13.13 7.47 0.68
N ASP A 137 13.47 8.53 -0.06
CA ASP A 137 13.82 8.55 -1.49
C ASP A 137 12.83 7.90 -2.45
N ALA A 138 11.63 7.55 -1.99
CA ALA A 138 10.66 6.82 -2.78
C ALA A 138 10.27 7.56 -4.06
N GLY A 139 10.35 8.90 -4.05
CA GLY A 139 9.90 9.72 -5.16
C GLY A 139 10.97 10.10 -6.20
N GLU A 140 12.25 9.79 -6.01
CA GLU A 140 13.33 10.31 -6.87
C GLU A 140 13.23 9.87 -8.34
N GLN A 141 12.99 8.58 -8.60
CA GLN A 141 12.91 8.03 -9.97
C GLN A 141 11.48 7.98 -10.52
N LEU A 142 10.50 8.60 -9.84
CA LEU A 142 9.12 8.56 -10.31
C LEU A 142 8.91 9.41 -11.56
N GLY A 143 8.51 8.75 -12.63
CA GLY A 143 8.11 9.35 -13.89
C GLY A 143 6.73 10.03 -13.81
N ARG A 144 6.34 10.66 -14.93
CA ARG A 144 5.05 11.37 -15.06
C ARG A 144 3.84 10.46 -14.81
N ARG A 145 3.91 9.20 -15.28
CA ARG A 145 2.83 8.22 -15.13
C ARG A 145 2.64 7.80 -13.68
N ASP A 146 3.74 7.60 -12.95
CA ASP A 146 3.70 7.14 -11.56
C ASP A 146 3.06 8.21 -10.68
N ARG A 147 3.52 9.46 -10.83
CA ARG A 147 2.97 10.63 -10.13
C ARG A 147 1.48 10.83 -10.44
N MET A 148 1.10 10.74 -11.71
CA MET A 148 -0.30 10.82 -12.14
C MET A 148 -1.18 9.77 -11.45
N LEU A 149 -0.73 8.51 -11.36
CA LEU A 149 -1.50 7.45 -10.71
C LEU A 149 -1.64 7.70 -9.21
N LEU A 150 -0.56 8.11 -8.53
CA LEU A 150 -0.59 8.47 -7.11
C LEU A 150 -1.53 9.66 -6.85
N GLU A 151 -1.49 10.70 -7.69
CA GLU A 151 -2.39 11.85 -7.62
C GLU A 151 -3.86 11.45 -7.80
N MET A 152 -4.17 10.60 -8.78
CA MET A 152 -5.54 10.11 -9.00
C MET A 152 -6.03 9.19 -7.87
N LEU A 153 -5.12 8.49 -7.20
CA LEU A 153 -5.38 7.74 -5.96
C LEU A 153 -5.53 8.65 -4.74
N GLY A 154 -5.26 9.94 -4.90
CA GLY A 154 -5.47 10.97 -3.89
C GLY A 154 -4.25 11.29 -3.04
N MET A 155 -3.05 10.89 -3.46
CA MET A 155 -1.80 11.38 -2.88
C MET A 155 -1.55 12.78 -3.44
N GLU A 156 -1.71 13.82 -2.64
CA GLU A 156 -1.46 15.18 -3.12
C GLU A 156 0.05 15.37 -3.32
N GLY A 157 0.45 16.08 -4.38
CA GLY A 157 1.85 16.23 -4.82
C GLY A 157 2.83 16.87 -3.80
N HIS A 158 2.36 17.15 -2.59
CA HIS A 158 3.20 17.45 -1.44
C HIS A 158 3.80 16.17 -0.80
N GLY A 159 3.17 14.99 -0.92
CA GLY A 159 3.58 13.73 -0.26
C GLY A 159 4.29 12.70 -1.15
N VAL A 160 4.45 12.97 -2.45
CA VAL A 160 5.16 12.10 -3.40
C VAL A 160 6.61 12.56 -3.48
N GLY A 161 7.48 12.00 -2.62
CA GLY A 161 8.91 12.28 -2.44
C GLY A 161 9.59 13.16 -3.49
N GLY A 162 10.09 14.30 -3.04
CA GLY A 162 10.90 15.22 -3.83
C GLY A 162 10.13 16.43 -4.34
N ALA A 163 10.13 17.50 -3.53
CA ALA A 163 9.78 18.86 -3.91
C ALA A 163 8.28 19.07 -4.27
N VAL A 164 7.55 19.86 -3.50
CA VAL A 164 7.55 21.32 -3.71
C VAL A 164 8.48 21.74 -4.86
N ARG A 165 8.07 21.45 -6.10
CA ARG A 165 8.29 22.37 -7.22
C ARG A 165 7.04 23.21 -7.42
N LEU A 166 6.55 23.81 -6.33
CA LEU A 166 5.59 24.92 -6.36
C LEU A 166 6.25 26.17 -5.75
N ALA A 167 7.35 26.58 -6.39
CA ALA A 167 7.82 27.96 -6.42
C ALA A 167 9.04 28.03 -7.37
N TYR A 168 8.86 27.83 -8.69
CA TYR A 168 9.68 28.54 -9.69
C TYR A 168 9.26 28.41 -11.17
N ASP A 169 8.11 27.82 -11.53
CA ASP A 169 7.78 27.72 -12.97
C ASP A 169 6.29 27.87 -13.36
N PHE A 170 5.60 28.80 -12.70
CA PHE A 170 4.43 29.49 -13.25
C PHE A 170 4.41 30.94 -12.79
N SER A 171 5.50 31.67 -13.02
CA SER A 171 5.30 33.06 -13.45
C SER A 171 4.95 32.95 -14.93
N HIS A 172 3.65 32.90 -15.23
CA HIS A 172 2.99 33.66 -16.28
C HIS A 172 1.50 33.28 -16.19
N ASP A 173 0.75 34.28 -15.71
CA ASP A 173 -0.67 34.50 -15.91
C ASP A 173 -1.70 33.70 -15.06
N ASN A 174 -2.14 34.40 -14.01
CA ASN A 174 -3.52 34.49 -13.55
C ASN A 174 -4.25 33.18 -13.18
N VAL A 175 -4.00 32.67 -11.97
CA VAL A 175 -5.00 31.89 -11.22
C VAL A 175 -5.19 32.52 -9.84
N LYS A 176 -6.21 33.37 -9.73
CA LYS A 176 -6.82 33.78 -8.47
C LYS A 176 -7.92 32.76 -8.18
N ASP A 177 -7.81 32.03 -7.08
CA ASP A 177 -8.92 31.42 -6.30
C ASP A 177 -8.47 30.13 -5.59
N TYR A 178 -7.66 30.26 -4.54
CA TYR A 178 -7.63 29.31 -3.43
C TYR A 178 -7.36 30.08 -2.13
N ASP A 179 -8.27 29.95 -1.15
CA ASP A 179 -8.13 30.52 0.18
C ASP A 179 -7.03 29.77 0.96
N VAL A 180 -5.79 30.19 0.76
CA VAL A 180 -4.70 29.90 1.69
C VAL A 180 -4.99 30.67 2.97
N ILE A 181 -5.49 29.99 4.00
CA ILE A 181 -5.66 30.60 5.32
C ILE A 181 -4.26 31.01 5.82
N ASN A 182 -3.97 32.30 5.71
CA ASN A 182 -2.73 32.89 6.20
C ASN A 182 -2.67 32.71 7.72
N THR A 183 -1.77 31.83 8.16
CA THR A 183 -1.62 31.34 9.54
C THR A 183 -1.35 32.43 10.57
N ASP A 184 -0.91 33.61 10.15
CA ASP A 184 -0.73 34.77 11.03
C ASP A 184 -2.05 35.31 11.60
N GLU A 185 -3.15 35.18 10.86
CA GLU A 185 -4.46 35.67 11.31
C GLU A 185 -5.13 34.70 12.30
N PHE A 186 -4.95 33.39 12.08
CA PHE A 186 -5.42 32.33 12.98
C PHE A 186 -4.68 32.35 14.33
N LEU A 187 -3.35 32.55 14.31
CA LEU A 187 -2.54 32.64 15.53
C LEU A 187 -2.80 33.93 16.33
N LYS A 188 -3.13 35.05 15.66
CA LYS A 188 -3.57 36.28 16.34
C LYS A 188 -4.92 36.09 17.01
N LYS A 189 -5.86 35.38 16.39
CA LYS A 189 -7.19 35.09 16.96
C LYS A 189 -7.11 34.15 18.17
N GLN A 190 -6.31 33.09 18.10
CA GLN A 190 -6.05 32.17 19.22
C GLN A 190 -5.32 32.86 20.38
N ARG A 191 -4.28 33.66 20.14
CA ARG A 191 -3.57 34.41 21.20
C ARG A 191 -4.46 35.38 21.97
N ASN A 192 -5.44 35.99 21.31
CA ASN A 192 -6.36 36.93 21.96
C ASN A 192 -7.44 36.21 22.79
N ILE A 193 -7.88 35.02 22.36
CA ILE A 193 -8.83 34.20 23.11
C ILE A 193 -8.17 33.65 24.39
N THR A 194 -6.93 33.15 24.31
CA THR A 194 -6.21 32.59 25.47
C THR A 194 -5.74 33.66 26.46
N ARG A 195 -5.38 34.87 25.99
CA ARG A 195 -5.07 36.01 26.88
C ARG A 195 -6.29 36.58 27.58
N SER A 196 -7.47 36.53 26.97
CA SER A 196 -8.71 37.02 27.59
C SER A 196 -9.23 36.05 28.66
N ALA A 197 -9.03 34.75 28.47
CA ALA A 197 -9.38 33.69 29.43
C ALA A 197 -8.42 33.63 30.64
N LEU A 198 -7.10 33.82 30.43
CA LEU A 198 -6.10 33.78 31.51
C LEU A 198 -6.09 35.04 32.39
N ARG A 199 -6.61 36.18 31.91
CA ARG A 199 -6.69 37.43 32.69
C ARG A 199 -7.88 37.48 33.67
N LYS A 200 -8.86 36.57 33.53
CA LYS A 200 -10.01 36.46 34.44
C LYS A 200 -9.82 35.46 35.59
N HIS A 201 -8.77 34.63 35.56
CA HIS A 201 -8.51 33.60 36.57
C HIS A 201 -7.34 33.88 37.54
N SER A 202 -6.66 35.04 37.44
CA SER A 202 -5.52 35.41 38.32
C SER A 202 -5.73 36.77 39.01
N MET A 203 -6.92 36.99 39.56
CA MET A 203 -7.14 37.99 40.61
C MET A 203 -7.87 37.31 41.76
N LYS A 204 -7.15 36.53 42.57
CA LYS A 204 -7.48 36.21 43.97
C LYS A 204 -6.25 35.54 44.59
N ASN A 205 -5.70 36.20 45.62
CA ASN A 205 -4.51 35.89 46.43
C ASN A 205 -3.15 36.35 45.88
N PRO A 206 -2.73 37.60 46.20
CA PRO A 206 -1.32 37.91 46.39
C PRO A 206 -0.93 37.48 47.82
N ASP A 207 0.06 36.61 47.96
CA ASP A 207 1.09 36.75 49.00
C ASP A 207 2.07 35.58 48.94
N ASN A 208 3.34 35.93 49.14
CA ASN A 208 4.50 35.05 49.38
C ASN A 208 4.99 34.24 48.18
N PHE A 209 6.06 34.71 47.52
CA PHE A 209 7.39 34.24 47.89
C PHE A 209 8.50 35.09 47.26
N VAL A 210 9.49 35.37 48.09
CA VAL A 210 10.63 36.25 47.93
C VAL A 210 11.69 35.65 47.00
N ARG A 211 12.37 36.53 46.25
CA ARG A 211 13.62 36.30 45.52
C ARG A 211 14.68 35.58 46.37
N LYS A 212 15.41 34.65 45.76
CA LYS A 212 16.88 34.63 45.88
C LYS A 212 17.53 34.03 44.63
N ASN A 213 18.40 34.82 44.02
CA ASN A 213 19.50 34.33 43.20
C ASN A 213 20.45 33.56 44.10
N ASP A 214 21.10 32.52 43.56
CA ASP A 214 22.57 32.39 43.66
C ASP A 214 23.11 31.39 42.64
N ASN A 215 24.33 31.71 42.20
CA ASN A 215 25.12 31.06 41.17
C ASN A 215 25.61 29.66 41.57
N GLY A 216 25.75 28.76 40.60
CA GLY A 216 26.51 27.52 40.76
C GLY A 216 26.45 26.66 39.50
N GLY A 217 27.62 26.35 38.94
CA GLY A 217 27.76 25.56 37.72
C GLY A 217 27.27 24.12 37.85
N GLY A 218 26.92 23.53 36.72
CA GLY A 218 26.53 22.13 36.63
C GLY A 218 25.99 21.81 35.24
N HIS A 219 26.46 20.71 34.67
CA HIS A 219 26.20 20.22 33.31
C HIS A 219 24.81 20.51 32.72
N LYS A 220 24.80 21.14 31.53
CA LYS A 220 23.64 21.09 30.63
C LYS A 220 23.59 19.72 29.98
N THR A 221 22.78 18.83 30.52
CA THR A 221 22.22 17.73 29.75
C THR A 221 21.28 18.32 28.69
N ASN A 222 21.58 18.04 27.42
CA ASN A 222 20.70 18.36 26.30
C ASN A 222 19.44 17.46 26.41
N ASN A 223 18.45 17.89 27.18
CA ASN A 223 17.09 17.39 27.04
C ASN A 223 16.49 18.03 25.79
N SER A 224 16.73 17.39 24.64
CA SER A 224 15.92 17.55 23.44
C SER A 224 14.50 17.09 23.80
N LYS A 225 13.62 18.04 24.12
CA LYS A 225 12.19 17.75 24.22
C LYS A 225 11.72 17.33 22.83
N GLN A 226 11.58 16.01 22.62
CA GLN A 226 10.78 15.42 21.55
C GLN A 226 9.39 16.05 21.61
N PHE A 227 9.01 16.76 20.56
CA PHE A 227 7.61 17.04 20.29
C PHE A 227 7.15 15.95 19.33
N GLU A 228 6.69 14.83 19.88
CA GLU A 228 5.82 13.90 19.16
C GLU A 228 4.50 14.61 18.88
N THR A 229 4.11 14.73 17.62
CA THR A 229 2.73 15.05 17.29
C THR A 229 1.96 13.74 17.17
N ASN A 230 1.61 13.17 18.32
CA ASN A 230 0.61 12.10 18.39
C ASN A 230 -0.76 12.71 18.07
N ILE A 231 -1.24 12.55 16.84
CA ILE A 231 -2.65 12.83 16.54
C ILE A 231 -3.45 11.59 16.96
N GLN A 232 -3.84 11.56 18.23
CA GLN A 232 -4.97 10.74 18.67
C GLN A 232 -6.24 11.46 18.22
N ALA A 233 -6.94 10.92 17.23
CA ALA A 233 -8.32 11.31 16.97
C ALA A 233 -9.18 10.85 18.17
N GLU A 234 -9.43 11.75 19.13
CA GLU A 234 -10.39 11.50 20.21
C GLU A 234 -11.80 11.42 19.62
N VAL A 235 -12.37 10.22 19.68
CA VAL A 235 -13.78 9.93 19.47
C VAL A 235 -14.59 10.71 20.53
N ASN A 236 -15.61 11.47 20.11
CA ASN A 236 -16.63 12.17 20.93
C ASN A 236 -16.47 13.68 21.23
N LYS A 237 -16.11 14.51 20.24
CA LYS A 237 -16.58 15.91 20.22
C LYS A 237 -17.36 16.22 18.96
N GLU A 238 -18.63 16.61 19.12
CA GLU A 238 -19.42 17.21 18.05
C GLU A 238 -18.68 18.42 17.47
N ILE A 239 -18.29 18.30 16.20
CA ILE A 239 -17.74 19.41 15.43
C ILE A 239 -18.93 20.33 15.06
N PRO A 240 -18.88 21.65 15.32
CA PRO A 240 -20.00 22.53 15.06
C PRO A 240 -20.47 22.46 13.60
N ASN A 241 -21.77 22.28 13.39
CA ASN A 241 -22.48 22.10 12.10
C ASN A 241 -22.17 23.12 10.99
N LYS A 242 -21.44 24.21 11.26
CA LYS A 242 -21.06 25.21 10.25
C LYS A 242 -19.76 24.91 9.49
N MET A 243 -18.97 23.91 9.89
CA MET A 243 -17.77 23.45 9.13
C MET A 243 -18.03 22.16 8.33
N LEU A 244 -19.28 21.70 8.25
CA LEU A 244 -19.66 20.39 7.71
C LEU A 244 -20.34 20.44 6.33
N ASN A 245 -20.36 21.60 5.66
CA ASN A 245 -21.20 21.85 4.49
C ASN A 245 -20.53 21.76 3.10
N ASN A 246 -19.29 21.28 3.00
CA ASN A 246 -18.76 20.78 1.73
C ASN A 246 -18.36 19.32 1.92
N GLY A 247 -19.10 18.41 1.28
CA GLY A 247 -19.12 16.95 1.52
C GLY A 247 -17.85 16.15 1.21
N THR A 248 -16.68 16.67 1.55
CA THR A 248 -15.38 16.03 1.39
C THR A 248 -14.61 16.17 2.71
N ARG A 249 -14.60 15.09 3.51
CA ARG A 249 -13.85 15.00 4.76
C ARG A 249 -12.35 14.84 4.44
N HIS A 250 -11.62 15.95 4.35
CA HIS A 250 -10.15 15.93 4.30
C HIS A 250 -9.61 16.31 5.68
N PHE A 251 -8.83 15.42 6.32
CA PHE A 251 -8.00 15.81 7.46
C PHE A 251 -6.63 16.23 6.92
N LEU A 252 -6.52 17.51 6.54
CA LEU A 252 -5.24 18.12 6.16
C LEU A 252 -4.68 18.85 7.39
N LEU A 253 -3.55 18.37 7.93
CA LEU A 253 -2.80 19.06 8.97
C LEU A 253 -1.43 19.43 8.40
N TRP A 254 -1.26 20.70 7.98
CA TRP A 254 0.03 21.20 7.49
C TRP A 254 0.54 22.38 8.31
N ASN A 255 1.78 22.29 8.82
CA ASN A 255 2.54 23.42 9.34
C ASN A 255 4.05 23.09 9.43
N GLY A 256 4.81 23.17 8.32
CA GLY A 256 6.27 23.02 8.36
C GLY A 256 6.99 22.93 7.02
N TYR A 257 8.32 22.89 7.06
CA TYR A 257 9.18 22.67 5.88
C TYR A 257 9.17 21.18 5.53
N LEU A 258 8.77 20.80 4.31
CA LEU A 258 9.01 19.44 3.83
C LEU A 258 10.48 19.32 3.41
N GLN A 259 11.23 18.44 4.09
CA GLN A 259 12.37 17.81 3.44
C GLN A 259 11.86 16.59 2.66
N SER A 260 12.51 16.27 1.55
CA SER A 260 12.10 15.22 0.57
C SER A 260 12.15 13.78 1.11
N GLU A 261 12.32 13.62 2.42
CA GLU A 261 12.85 12.43 3.08
C GLU A 261 11.88 11.85 4.13
N ASP A 262 10.71 12.48 4.33
CA ASP A 262 9.76 12.13 5.38
C ASP A 262 8.71 11.10 4.92
N PRO A 263 8.30 10.15 5.79
CA PRO A 263 7.36 9.12 5.40
C PRO A 263 5.96 9.72 5.20
N SER A 264 5.26 9.23 4.18
CA SER A 264 3.87 9.58 3.88
C SER A 264 3.00 8.33 3.84
N ILE A 265 1.76 8.47 4.30
CA ILE A 265 0.75 7.40 4.33
C ILE A 265 -0.50 7.93 3.65
N LEU A 266 -0.99 7.20 2.67
CA LEU A 266 -2.28 7.38 2.04
C LEU A 266 -3.14 6.14 2.30
N ILE A 267 -4.39 6.37 2.70
CA ILE A 267 -5.45 5.38 2.76
C ILE A 267 -6.59 5.89 1.88
N SER A 268 -6.85 5.22 0.76
CA SER A 268 -7.87 5.63 -0.20
C SER A 268 -8.62 4.46 -0.81
N GLN A 269 -9.70 4.75 -1.52
CA GLN A 269 -10.46 3.78 -2.30
C GLN A 269 -10.32 4.07 -3.78
N VAL A 270 -9.98 3.01 -4.52
CA VAL A 270 -9.83 3.05 -5.98
C VAL A 270 -11.17 3.43 -6.65
N PRO A 271 -11.19 4.41 -7.58
CA PRO A 271 -12.39 4.81 -8.32
C PRO A 271 -13.08 3.66 -9.07
N SER A 272 -14.40 3.79 -9.33
CA SER A 272 -15.17 2.83 -10.12
C SER A 272 -14.68 2.70 -11.57
N ALA A 273 -14.24 3.81 -12.15
CA ALA A 273 -13.76 3.91 -13.54
C ALA A 273 -12.22 3.73 -13.64
N TRP A 274 -11.63 2.96 -12.73
CA TRP A 274 -10.19 2.66 -12.73
C TRP A 274 -9.83 1.51 -13.69
N PRO A 275 -8.66 1.55 -14.35
CA PRO A 275 -7.62 2.59 -14.33
C PRO A 275 -7.93 3.78 -15.23
N PRO A 276 -7.21 4.90 -15.05
CA PRO A 276 -7.17 5.97 -16.05
C PRO A 276 -6.68 5.47 -17.41
N GLN A 277 -7.34 5.89 -18.47
CA GLN A 277 -6.89 5.70 -19.86
C GLN A 277 -6.03 6.89 -20.31
N HIS A 278 -6.37 8.09 -19.82
CA HIS A 278 -5.69 9.33 -20.15
C HIS A 278 -5.39 10.16 -18.90
N GLN A 279 -4.36 11.01 -18.97
CA GLN A 279 -3.98 11.87 -17.85
C GLN A 279 -5.04 12.89 -17.45
N HIS A 280 -5.94 13.25 -18.38
CA HIS A 280 -6.99 14.24 -18.14
C HIS A 280 -8.30 13.62 -17.66
N ASP A 281 -8.34 12.31 -17.45
CA ASP A 281 -9.53 11.65 -16.89
C ASP A 281 -9.79 12.21 -15.49
N ASN A 282 -10.98 12.77 -15.27
CA ASN A 282 -11.37 13.33 -13.97
C ASN A 282 -11.75 12.19 -13.01
N LEU A 283 -10.75 11.40 -12.63
CA LEU A 283 -10.84 10.28 -11.70
C LEU A 283 -10.26 10.73 -10.37
N LYS A 284 -11.14 10.92 -9.37
CA LYS A 284 -10.71 11.22 -8.01
C LYS A 284 -11.06 10.07 -7.09
N ALA A 285 -10.04 9.45 -6.49
CA ALA A 285 -10.23 8.47 -5.44
C ALA A 285 -10.93 9.09 -4.23
N ARG A 286 -11.62 8.24 -3.48
CA ARG A 286 -12.12 8.61 -2.17
C ARG A 286 -10.98 8.45 -1.17
N VAL A 287 -10.42 9.56 -0.72
CA VAL A 287 -9.38 9.57 0.32
C VAL A 287 -10.02 9.45 1.70
N TYR A 288 -9.54 8.52 2.51
CA TYR A 288 -9.94 8.38 3.90
C TYR A 288 -8.96 9.09 4.83
N ALA A 289 -7.66 8.93 4.56
CA ALA A 289 -6.61 9.61 5.29
C ALA A 289 -5.41 9.84 4.37
N GLU A 290 -4.76 10.98 4.54
CA GLU A 290 -3.42 11.26 4.04
C GLU A 290 -2.65 11.89 5.20
N ALA A 291 -1.45 11.40 5.48
CA ALA A 291 -0.60 11.92 6.54
C ALA A 291 0.85 11.90 6.09
N ALA A 292 1.62 12.92 6.47
CA ALA A 292 3.05 12.98 6.23
C ALA A 292 3.74 13.56 7.46
N ASN A 293 4.96 13.12 7.73
CA ASN A 293 5.79 13.82 8.71
C ASN A 293 6.34 15.11 8.09
N VAL A 294 6.45 16.18 8.89
CA VAL A 294 6.97 17.47 8.42
C VAL A 294 7.86 18.07 9.49
N PHE A 295 9.16 18.15 9.22
CA PHE A 295 10.11 18.73 10.16
C PHE A 295 10.34 20.22 9.99
N LYS A 296 10.46 20.94 11.11
CA LYS A 296 10.79 22.39 11.10
C LYS A 296 12.26 22.66 10.72
N PHE A 297 13.14 21.68 10.89
CA PHE A 297 14.58 21.80 10.63
C PHE A 297 15.11 20.48 10.07
N PRO A 298 16.22 20.53 9.30
CA PRO A 298 16.86 19.32 8.82
C PRO A 298 17.21 18.36 9.95
N ARG A 299 16.82 17.09 9.81
CA ARG A 299 17.18 16.02 10.73
C ARG A 299 17.83 14.88 9.98
N ARG A 300 18.61 14.07 10.72
CA ARG A 300 19.05 12.75 10.25
C ARG A 300 18.05 11.72 10.78
N GLY A 301 17.55 10.86 9.88
CA GLY A 301 16.67 9.73 10.20
C GLY A 301 15.18 10.00 9.96
N ILE A 302 14.45 8.93 9.66
CA ILE A 302 13.01 8.93 9.38
C ILE A 302 12.25 9.22 10.68
N GLY A 303 11.26 10.12 10.62
CA GLY A 303 10.39 10.41 11.74
C GLY A 303 9.25 9.41 11.89
N ASP A 304 8.95 9.02 13.13
CA ASP A 304 7.84 8.11 13.40
C ASP A 304 6.49 8.74 13.00
N LEU A 305 5.62 7.94 12.36
CA LEU A 305 4.30 8.34 11.89
C LEU A 305 3.28 7.22 12.19
N THR A 306 2.16 7.57 12.81
CA THR A 306 1.07 6.62 13.07
C THR A 306 -0.26 7.21 12.62
N VAL A 307 -1.01 6.46 11.81
CA VAL A 307 -2.36 6.79 11.38
C VAL A 307 -3.30 5.68 11.84
N GLN A 308 -4.38 6.03 12.54
CA GLN A 308 -5.44 5.09 12.91
C GLN A 308 -6.79 5.68 12.52
N ILE A 309 -7.56 4.95 11.72
CA ILE A 309 -8.83 5.41 11.16
C ILE A 309 -9.82 4.27 11.02
N LEU A 310 -11.12 4.60 11.05
CA LEU A 310 -12.19 3.70 10.66
C LEU A 310 -12.54 3.95 9.18
N VAL A 311 -12.42 2.91 8.36
CA VAL A 311 -12.75 2.95 6.92
C VAL A 311 -14.08 2.23 6.69
N PRO A 312 -15.10 2.87 6.08
CA PRO A 312 -16.37 2.20 5.81
C PRO A 312 -16.19 1.05 4.82
N LYS A 313 -16.80 -0.09 5.14
CA LYS A 313 -16.88 -1.24 4.23
C LYS A 313 -17.65 -0.83 2.98
N GLY A 314 -17.07 -1.16 1.83
CA GLY A 314 -17.65 -0.94 0.52
C GLY A 314 -18.35 -2.18 -0.03
N LYS A 315 -18.88 -2.05 -1.24
CA LYS A 315 -19.32 -3.20 -2.03
C LYS A 315 -18.11 -3.78 -2.76
N ALA A 316 -18.03 -5.11 -2.77
CA ALA A 316 -17.12 -5.81 -3.67
C ALA A 316 -17.60 -5.66 -5.12
N GLN A 317 -16.65 -5.56 -6.04
CA GLN A 317 -16.96 -5.58 -7.46
C GLN A 317 -17.46 -6.98 -7.85
N HIS A 318 -18.58 -7.06 -8.56
CA HIS A 318 -19.10 -8.30 -9.13
C HIS A 318 -19.11 -8.17 -10.65
N CYS A 319 -18.42 -9.09 -11.33
CA CYS A 319 -18.31 -9.13 -12.78
C CYS A 319 -19.21 -10.22 -13.35
N ASP A 320 -19.73 -10.04 -14.56
CA ASP A 320 -20.62 -11.01 -15.21
C ASP A 320 -19.98 -12.40 -15.34
N TRP A 321 -18.67 -12.44 -15.65
CA TRP A 321 -17.91 -13.68 -15.79
C TRP A 321 -17.70 -14.44 -14.47
N HIS A 322 -17.96 -13.83 -13.31
CA HIS A 322 -17.89 -14.53 -12.02
C HIS A 322 -18.93 -15.66 -11.91
N ASN A 323 -19.98 -15.61 -12.71
CA ASN A 323 -21.02 -16.64 -12.76
C ASN A 323 -20.67 -17.80 -13.71
N ASP A 324 -19.57 -17.68 -14.48
CA ASP A 324 -19.10 -18.73 -15.37
C ASP A 324 -18.30 -19.80 -14.60
N SER A 325 -18.88 -20.98 -14.46
CA SER A 325 -18.24 -22.13 -13.81
C SER A 325 -16.90 -22.53 -14.47
N ALA A 326 -16.70 -22.27 -15.77
CA ALA A 326 -15.43 -22.53 -16.44
C ALA A 326 -14.30 -21.63 -15.91
N ARG A 327 -14.65 -20.47 -15.33
CA ARG A 327 -13.72 -19.49 -14.77
C ARG A 327 -13.64 -19.53 -13.25
N ALA A 328 -14.15 -20.57 -12.60
CA ALA A 328 -14.13 -20.70 -11.14
C ALA A 328 -12.71 -20.60 -10.55
N ALA A 329 -11.71 -21.18 -11.21
CA ALA A 329 -10.31 -21.08 -10.78
C ALA A 329 -9.75 -19.64 -10.91
N GLN A 330 -10.12 -18.94 -11.98
CA GLN A 330 -9.76 -17.53 -12.19
C GLN A 330 -10.39 -16.64 -11.13
N LEU A 331 -11.68 -16.85 -10.82
CA LEU A 331 -12.38 -16.14 -9.75
C LEU A 331 -11.71 -16.41 -8.39
N GLN A 332 -11.40 -17.67 -8.09
CA GLN A 332 -10.73 -18.03 -6.84
C GLN A 332 -9.38 -17.31 -6.71
N PHE A 333 -8.60 -17.24 -7.79
CA PHE A 333 -7.33 -16.51 -7.81
C PHE A 333 -7.54 -15.02 -7.56
N CYS A 334 -8.44 -14.38 -8.32
CA CYS A 334 -8.73 -12.94 -8.21
C CYS A 334 -9.39 -12.55 -6.86
N SER A 335 -10.04 -13.50 -6.18
CA SER A 335 -10.59 -13.27 -4.83
C SER A 335 -9.53 -13.23 -3.72
N LYS A 336 -8.33 -13.72 -4.03
CA LYS A 336 -7.23 -13.88 -3.07
C LYS A 336 -6.06 -12.94 -3.36
N TYR A 337 -5.86 -12.61 -4.63
CA TYR A 337 -4.73 -11.82 -5.09
C TYR A 337 -5.19 -10.66 -5.98
N GLU A 338 -4.52 -9.53 -5.82
CA GLU A 338 -4.80 -8.29 -6.53
C GLU A 338 -3.57 -7.80 -7.30
N GLY A 339 -3.77 -6.86 -8.23
CA GLY A 339 -2.72 -6.28 -9.06
C GLY A 339 -2.47 -7.03 -10.36
N TYR A 340 -3.36 -7.96 -10.74
CA TYR A 340 -3.25 -8.76 -11.96
C TYR A 340 -3.99 -8.18 -13.17
N GLY A 341 -4.60 -7.01 -13.02
CA GLY A 341 -5.08 -6.17 -14.11
C GLY A 341 -6.04 -6.92 -15.03
N ALA A 342 -5.66 -7.08 -16.30
CA ALA A 342 -6.47 -7.72 -17.33
C ALA A 342 -6.89 -9.17 -17.01
N LEU A 343 -6.24 -9.85 -16.06
CA LEU A 343 -6.69 -11.17 -15.59
C LEU A 343 -7.95 -11.08 -14.73
N CYS A 344 -8.14 -10.00 -13.96
CA CYS A 344 -9.19 -9.91 -12.94
C CYS A 344 -10.24 -8.82 -13.22
N ARG A 345 -10.08 -8.04 -14.31
CA ARG A 345 -11.06 -7.01 -14.68
C ARG A 345 -12.41 -7.59 -15.10
N CYS A 346 -13.47 -6.84 -14.86
CA CYS A 346 -14.80 -7.22 -15.34
C CYS A 346 -14.91 -7.16 -16.86
N ASP A 347 -14.30 -6.14 -17.47
CA ASP A 347 -14.37 -5.92 -18.90
C ASP A 347 -13.27 -6.68 -19.63
N HIS A 348 -13.66 -7.50 -20.60
CA HIS A 348 -12.78 -8.32 -21.45
C HIS A 348 -11.61 -8.99 -20.70
N PRO A 349 -11.86 -9.78 -19.63
CA PRO A 349 -10.79 -10.44 -18.91
C PRO A 349 -10.02 -11.41 -19.81
N ILE A 350 -8.70 -11.45 -19.65
CA ILE A 350 -7.86 -12.49 -20.24
C ILE A 350 -8.46 -13.85 -19.88
N ASN A 351 -8.51 -14.73 -20.87
CA ASN A 351 -8.85 -16.13 -20.66
C ASN A 351 -7.56 -16.95 -20.56
N PRO A 352 -7.19 -17.43 -19.36
CA PRO A 352 -5.96 -18.20 -19.16
C PRO A 352 -5.90 -19.48 -20.01
N ASP A 353 -7.06 -20.05 -20.32
CA ASP A 353 -7.16 -21.31 -21.04
C ASP A 353 -6.89 -21.20 -22.54
N THR A 354 -7.07 -20.00 -23.11
CA THR A 354 -6.98 -19.76 -24.56
C THR A 354 -5.89 -18.77 -24.93
N LEU A 355 -5.32 -18.02 -23.97
CA LEU A 355 -4.34 -16.96 -24.25
C LEU A 355 -3.18 -17.48 -25.11
N LYS A 356 -2.55 -18.57 -24.68
CA LYS A 356 -1.41 -19.17 -25.38
C LYS A 356 -1.79 -19.67 -26.77
N GLN A 357 -2.95 -20.32 -26.92
CA GLN A 357 -3.40 -20.88 -28.19
C GLN A 357 -3.82 -19.80 -29.20
N SER A 358 -4.17 -18.60 -28.71
CA SER A 358 -4.55 -17.47 -29.57
C SER A 358 -3.35 -16.78 -30.24
N ALA A 359 -2.12 -17.09 -29.83
CA ALA A 359 -0.93 -16.49 -30.41
C ALA A 359 -0.73 -16.90 -31.88
N SER A 360 -0.38 -15.92 -32.73
CA SER A 360 -0.06 -16.15 -34.14
C SER A 360 1.02 -17.20 -34.31
N THR A 361 0.90 -18.06 -35.31
CA THR A 361 1.90 -19.11 -35.58
C THR A 361 3.14 -18.58 -36.29
N ILE A 362 4.27 -19.25 -36.08
CA ILE A 362 5.52 -19.02 -36.83
C ILE A 362 6.02 -20.32 -37.48
N ALA A 363 7.00 -20.21 -38.37
CA ALA A 363 7.74 -21.37 -38.86
C ALA A 363 8.60 -21.95 -37.72
N ILE A 364 8.31 -23.20 -37.33
CA ILE A 364 9.07 -23.94 -36.31
C ILE A 364 10.00 -24.91 -37.02
N LYS A 365 11.31 -24.73 -36.86
CA LYS A 365 12.34 -25.61 -37.42
C LYS A 365 12.67 -26.75 -36.48
N GLU A 366 12.67 -26.49 -35.18
CA GLU A 366 12.92 -27.49 -34.14
C GLU A 366 12.17 -27.14 -32.85
N THR A 367 11.98 -28.12 -31.97
CA THR A 367 11.31 -27.90 -30.67
C THR A 367 12.31 -27.35 -29.67
N ILE A 368 12.14 -26.09 -29.26
CA ILE A 368 12.99 -25.40 -28.27
C ILE A 368 12.10 -24.97 -27.10
N PRO A 369 12.12 -25.68 -25.95
CA PRO A 369 11.36 -25.28 -24.77
C PRO A 369 11.89 -23.98 -24.17
N VAL A 370 10.97 -23.18 -23.62
CA VAL A 370 11.31 -22.01 -22.78
C VAL A 370 11.18 -22.41 -21.31
N ALA A 371 12.27 -22.31 -20.57
CA ALA A 371 12.34 -22.46 -19.12
C ALA A 371 12.27 -21.08 -18.48
N MET A 372 11.13 -20.76 -17.86
CA MET A 372 10.92 -19.51 -17.12
C MET A 372 11.33 -19.70 -15.66
N LEU A 373 12.30 -18.93 -15.19
CA LEU A 373 12.86 -18.98 -13.84
C LEU A 373 12.27 -17.84 -13.03
N THR A 374 11.75 -18.17 -11.85
CA THR A 374 11.18 -17.17 -10.94
C THR A 374 11.34 -17.63 -9.49
N ALA A 375 11.13 -16.72 -8.54
CA ALA A 375 11.10 -17.04 -7.13
C ALA A 375 9.88 -16.36 -6.46
N THR A 376 10.10 -15.19 -5.88
CA THR A 376 9.10 -14.45 -5.09
C THR A 376 8.42 -13.31 -5.86
N LYS A 377 8.94 -12.94 -7.04
CA LYS A 377 8.49 -11.79 -7.85
C LYS A 377 7.29 -12.11 -8.74
N SER A 378 6.14 -12.48 -8.15
CA SER A 378 4.96 -12.95 -8.90
C SER A 378 4.46 -12.00 -10.00
N GLN A 379 4.55 -10.68 -9.79
CA GLN A 379 4.12 -9.67 -10.77
C GLN A 379 5.06 -9.52 -11.97
N PHE A 380 6.38 -9.62 -11.74
CA PHE A 380 7.36 -9.66 -12.82
C PHE A 380 7.13 -10.90 -13.68
N PHE A 381 7.02 -12.05 -13.01
CA PHE A 381 6.69 -13.31 -13.66
C PHE A 381 5.36 -13.23 -14.44
N TYR A 382 4.31 -12.63 -13.87
CA TYR A 382 3.04 -12.44 -14.56
C TYR A 382 3.19 -11.59 -15.83
N ARG A 383 3.85 -10.43 -15.72
CA ARG A 383 4.09 -9.53 -16.85
C ARG A 383 4.84 -10.23 -17.97
N GLN A 384 5.92 -10.93 -17.63
CA GLN A 384 6.70 -11.70 -18.59
C GLN A 384 5.89 -12.86 -19.19
N MET A 385 5.15 -13.60 -18.36
CA MET A 385 4.33 -14.72 -18.81
C MET A 385 3.29 -14.26 -19.81
N ILE A 386 2.55 -13.18 -19.54
CA ILE A 386 1.59 -12.62 -20.50
C ILE A 386 2.30 -12.20 -21.79
N ASN A 387 3.46 -11.54 -21.68
CA ASN A 387 4.24 -11.15 -22.85
C ASN A 387 4.71 -12.35 -23.68
N LEU A 388 5.22 -13.43 -23.06
CA LEU A 388 5.59 -14.67 -23.74
C LEU A 388 4.39 -15.37 -24.38
N LEU A 389 3.28 -15.50 -23.65
CA LEU A 389 2.10 -16.24 -24.11
C LEU A 389 1.34 -15.53 -25.24
N THR A 390 1.63 -14.25 -25.48
CA THR A 390 1.06 -13.46 -26.58
C THR A 390 2.02 -13.30 -27.77
N THR A 391 3.30 -13.65 -27.61
CA THR A 391 4.30 -13.60 -28.69
C THR A 391 4.00 -14.61 -29.80
N ALA A 392 4.26 -14.24 -31.05
CA ALA A 392 4.09 -15.13 -32.19
C ALA A 392 4.93 -16.42 -32.01
N GLY A 393 4.30 -17.57 -32.15
CA GLY A 393 4.88 -18.90 -31.93
C GLY A 393 4.60 -19.48 -30.55
N ALA A 394 4.03 -18.72 -29.60
CA ALA A 394 3.81 -19.19 -28.24
C ALA A 394 2.97 -20.47 -28.18
N ALA A 395 1.92 -20.57 -29.01
CA ALA A 395 1.07 -21.76 -29.12
C ALA A 395 1.86 -23.05 -29.46
N GLN A 396 2.96 -22.92 -30.23
CA GLN A 396 3.78 -24.03 -30.72
C GLN A 396 4.98 -24.33 -29.80
N THR A 397 5.28 -23.44 -28.85
CA THR A 397 6.48 -23.53 -28.00
C THR A 397 6.17 -24.16 -26.64
N PRO A 398 6.88 -25.24 -26.22
CA PRO A 398 6.77 -25.76 -24.87
C PRO A 398 7.28 -24.73 -23.85
N VAL A 399 6.54 -24.54 -22.75
CA VAL A 399 6.92 -23.62 -21.67
C VAL A 399 6.96 -24.41 -20.37
N LEU A 400 7.98 -24.20 -19.55
CA LEU A 400 8.16 -24.80 -18.24
C LEU A 400 8.46 -23.70 -17.22
N VAL A 401 7.66 -23.62 -16.16
CA VAL A 401 7.86 -22.67 -15.07
C VAL A 401 8.64 -23.35 -13.95
N LEU A 402 9.72 -22.72 -13.51
CA LEU A 402 10.64 -23.19 -12.48
C LEU A 402 10.64 -22.16 -11.36
N ILE A 403 10.20 -22.57 -10.17
CA ILE A 403 10.06 -21.67 -9.02
C ILE A 403 11.12 -22.03 -7.97
N ASP A 404 11.95 -21.08 -7.58
CA ASP A 404 12.88 -21.24 -6.46
C ASP A 404 12.20 -21.00 -5.12
N GLY A 405 12.09 -22.06 -4.31
CA GLY A 405 11.27 -22.07 -3.11
C GLY A 405 9.77 -22.09 -3.42
N TYR A 406 8.96 -22.56 -2.47
CA TYR A 406 7.52 -22.61 -2.68
C TYR A 406 6.88 -21.23 -2.53
N ASN A 407 6.62 -20.56 -3.66
CA ASN A 407 5.74 -19.40 -3.71
C ASN A 407 4.33 -19.80 -4.16
N ARG A 408 3.37 -19.76 -3.23
CA ARG A 408 1.98 -20.19 -3.49
C ARG A 408 1.29 -19.34 -4.57
N GLU A 409 1.50 -18.03 -4.57
CA GLU A 409 0.87 -17.10 -5.50
C GLU A 409 1.33 -17.36 -6.93
N THR A 410 2.65 -17.41 -7.14
CA THR A 410 3.28 -17.72 -8.44
C THR A 410 2.86 -19.12 -8.94
N ALA A 411 2.81 -20.11 -8.06
CA ALA A 411 2.44 -21.47 -8.43
C ALA A 411 0.95 -21.61 -8.77
N GLU A 412 0.05 -20.92 -8.06
CA GLU A 412 -1.39 -20.86 -8.39
C GLU A 412 -1.59 -20.12 -9.73
N LEU A 413 -0.89 -19.02 -9.96
CA LEU A 413 -0.93 -18.25 -11.21
C LEU A 413 -0.47 -19.08 -12.41
N ALA A 414 0.69 -19.73 -12.35
CA ALA A 414 1.20 -20.53 -13.47
C ALA A 414 0.26 -21.70 -13.83
N ARG A 415 -0.34 -22.34 -12.81
CA ARG A 415 -1.33 -23.41 -13.01
C ARG A 415 -2.62 -22.89 -13.63
N LEU A 416 -3.03 -21.66 -13.33
CA LEU A 416 -4.20 -21.03 -13.95
C LEU A 416 -4.05 -20.95 -15.47
N PHE A 417 -2.84 -20.68 -15.97
CA PHE A 417 -2.50 -20.68 -17.40
C PHE A 417 -2.13 -22.06 -17.96
N ARG A 418 -2.39 -23.14 -17.21
CA ARG A 418 -2.07 -24.53 -17.57
C ARG A 418 -0.59 -24.74 -17.91
N LEU A 419 0.30 -23.96 -17.32
CA LEU A 419 1.73 -24.13 -17.50
C LEU A 419 2.25 -25.21 -16.53
N PRO A 420 3.10 -26.13 -16.98
CA PRO A 420 3.74 -27.07 -16.08
C PRO A 420 4.69 -26.31 -15.15
N VAL A 421 4.61 -26.63 -13.86
CA VAL A 421 5.41 -26.01 -12.80
C VAL A 421 6.29 -27.07 -12.14
N LEU A 422 7.57 -26.75 -11.93
CA LEU A 422 8.46 -27.47 -11.05
C LEU A 422 8.99 -26.52 -9.98
N ILE A 423 9.01 -26.99 -8.73
CA ILE A 423 9.47 -26.21 -7.58
C ILE A 423 10.82 -26.77 -7.17
N HIS A 424 11.81 -25.89 -7.10
CA HIS A 424 13.12 -26.15 -6.55
C HIS A 424 13.07 -25.95 -5.03
N GLU A 425 13.68 -26.85 -4.28
CA GLU A 425 13.94 -26.61 -2.86
C GLU A 425 15.05 -25.56 -2.78
N HIS A 426 14.80 -24.46 -2.07
CA HIS A 426 15.74 -23.34 -2.03
C HIS A 426 17.05 -23.77 -1.35
N GLU A 427 18.18 -23.49 -1.99
CA GLU A 427 19.51 -23.87 -1.52
C GLU A 427 20.40 -22.64 -1.32
N GLY A 428 21.10 -22.56 -0.19
CA GLY A 428 22.03 -21.47 0.11
C GLY A 428 21.43 -20.36 0.95
N ALA A 429 22.29 -19.43 1.39
CA ALA A 429 21.90 -18.30 2.23
C ALA A 429 21.62 -17.05 1.40
N SER A 430 20.65 -16.25 1.84
CA SER A 430 20.37 -14.91 1.30
C SER A 430 21.64 -14.06 1.26
N GLY A 431 21.78 -13.24 0.21
CA GLY A 431 22.96 -12.39 0.01
C GLY A 431 24.19 -13.09 -0.59
N THR A 432 24.09 -14.39 -0.91
CA THR A 432 25.13 -15.13 -1.64
C THR A 432 24.69 -15.44 -3.07
N SER A 433 25.63 -15.82 -3.94
CA SER A 433 25.31 -16.30 -5.30
C SER A 433 24.83 -17.75 -5.34
N THR A 434 24.90 -18.48 -4.22
CA THR A 434 24.55 -19.90 -4.14
C THR A 434 23.09 -20.18 -4.52
N PRO A 435 22.08 -19.45 -4.02
CA PRO A 435 20.69 -19.67 -4.42
C PRO A 435 20.46 -19.57 -5.93
N LEU A 436 20.99 -18.51 -6.54
CA LEU A 436 20.86 -18.30 -7.98
C LEU A 436 21.53 -19.44 -8.75
N ASN A 437 22.78 -19.75 -8.44
CA ASN A 437 23.53 -20.81 -9.12
C ASN A 437 22.88 -22.19 -8.98
N ALA A 438 22.36 -22.51 -7.79
CA ALA A 438 21.65 -23.76 -7.54
C ALA A 438 20.35 -23.83 -8.36
N HIS A 439 19.58 -22.74 -8.39
CA HIS A 439 18.35 -22.67 -9.16
C HIS A 439 18.59 -22.80 -10.67
N PHE A 440 19.64 -22.17 -11.21
CA PHE A 440 20.04 -22.36 -12.61
C PHE A 440 20.45 -23.80 -12.92
N ARG A 441 21.27 -24.42 -12.05
CA ARG A 441 21.67 -25.83 -12.19
C ARG A 441 20.44 -26.75 -12.21
N PHE A 442 19.52 -26.57 -11.27
CA PHE A 442 18.26 -27.30 -11.22
C PHE A 442 17.44 -27.08 -12.50
N SER A 443 17.32 -25.84 -12.95
CA SER A 443 16.51 -25.44 -14.11
C SER A 443 16.99 -26.10 -15.41
N ILE A 444 18.30 -26.08 -15.65
CA ILE A 444 18.92 -26.73 -16.80
C ILE A 444 18.68 -28.24 -16.74
N HIS A 445 18.89 -28.87 -15.58
CA HIS A 445 18.64 -30.29 -15.42
C HIS A 445 17.15 -30.64 -15.64
N ALA A 446 16.24 -29.82 -15.11
CA ALA A 446 14.80 -30.05 -15.14
C ALA A 446 14.22 -29.94 -16.54
N VAL A 447 14.63 -28.95 -17.34
CA VAL A 447 14.11 -28.76 -18.71
C VAL A 447 14.47 -29.96 -19.60
N PHE A 448 15.73 -30.42 -19.57
CA PHE A 448 16.16 -31.58 -20.37
C PHE A 448 15.64 -32.91 -19.82
N SER A 449 15.42 -33.02 -18.50
CA SER A 449 14.78 -34.19 -17.90
C SER A 449 13.31 -34.33 -18.33
N LYS A 450 12.60 -33.19 -18.42
CA LYS A 450 11.18 -33.14 -18.82
C LYS A 450 11.01 -33.33 -20.33
N TYR A 451 11.85 -32.70 -21.14
CA TYR A 451 11.80 -32.74 -22.59
C TYR A 451 12.98 -33.56 -23.15
N ARG A 452 12.92 -34.89 -23.03
CA ARG A 452 14.05 -35.78 -23.36
C ARG A 452 14.51 -35.76 -24.83
N ASN A 453 13.67 -35.27 -25.73
CA ASN A 453 13.92 -35.28 -27.18
C ASN A 453 14.40 -33.92 -27.72
N VAL A 454 14.79 -32.98 -26.85
CA VAL A 454 15.32 -31.67 -27.27
C VAL A 454 16.80 -31.57 -26.91
N SER A 455 17.58 -30.92 -27.77
CA SER A 455 19.00 -30.62 -27.53
C SER A 455 19.24 -29.17 -27.09
N LYS A 456 18.22 -28.32 -27.14
CA LYS A 456 18.30 -26.88 -26.85
C LYS A 456 17.14 -26.43 -25.98
N ALA A 457 17.36 -25.40 -25.18
CA ALA A 457 16.34 -24.73 -24.38
C ALA A 457 16.67 -23.24 -24.29
N VAL A 458 15.65 -22.41 -24.17
CA VAL A 458 15.78 -20.99 -23.82
C VAL A 458 15.61 -20.86 -22.31
N ILE A 459 16.58 -20.25 -21.64
CA ILE A 459 16.50 -19.91 -20.21
C ILE A 459 16.05 -18.46 -20.11
N LEU A 460 15.01 -18.19 -19.33
CA LEU A 460 14.39 -16.88 -19.22
C LEU A 460 14.14 -16.50 -17.76
N GLU A 461 14.82 -15.47 -17.28
CA GLU A 461 14.64 -14.89 -15.93
C GLU A 461 13.40 -13.99 -15.87
N ASP A 462 12.71 -13.90 -14.72
CA ASP A 462 11.38 -13.29 -14.60
C ASP A 462 11.29 -11.76 -14.79
N ASP A 463 12.41 -11.05 -14.90
CA ASP A 463 12.47 -9.58 -15.01
C ASP A 463 12.70 -9.05 -16.44
N LEU A 464 12.60 -9.92 -17.46
CA LEU A 464 12.83 -9.56 -18.85
C LEU A 464 11.52 -9.34 -19.63
N LEU A 465 11.52 -8.31 -20.49
CA LEU A 465 10.53 -8.14 -21.55
C LEU A 465 11.06 -8.70 -22.87
N LEU A 466 10.18 -9.37 -23.59
CA LEU A 466 10.47 -10.05 -24.84
C LEU A 466 10.05 -9.19 -26.02
N SER A 467 10.89 -9.16 -27.05
CA SER A 467 10.53 -8.57 -28.34
C SER A 467 9.42 -9.39 -29.03
N PRO A 468 8.61 -8.78 -29.91
CA PRO A 468 7.55 -9.48 -30.64
C PRO A 468 8.05 -10.65 -31.51
N ASP A 469 9.34 -10.66 -31.86
CA ASP A 469 10.00 -11.67 -32.67
C ASP A 469 10.89 -12.63 -31.86
N PHE A 470 10.87 -12.56 -30.53
CA PHE A 470 11.74 -13.33 -29.63
C PHE A 470 11.82 -14.83 -29.98
N LEU A 471 10.67 -15.48 -30.18
CA LEU A 471 10.63 -16.91 -30.52
C LEU A 471 11.13 -17.18 -31.95
N SER A 472 10.81 -16.30 -32.89
CA SER A 472 11.26 -16.38 -34.28
C SER A 472 12.79 -16.24 -34.38
N PHE A 473 13.38 -15.34 -33.59
CA PHE A 473 14.82 -15.15 -33.50
C PHE A 473 15.54 -16.46 -33.15
N PHE A 474 15.12 -17.15 -32.08
CA PHE A 474 15.72 -18.44 -31.71
C PHE A 474 15.49 -19.53 -32.77
N GLN A 475 14.29 -19.62 -33.37
CA GLN A 475 14.04 -20.57 -34.46
C GLN A 475 14.92 -20.33 -35.69
N GLN A 476 15.30 -19.08 -35.96
CA GLN A 476 16.15 -18.71 -37.09
C GLN A 476 17.65 -18.93 -36.83
N THR A 477 18.08 -18.92 -35.57
CA THR A 477 19.50 -18.92 -35.18
C THR A 477 19.96 -20.19 -34.49
N ALA A 478 19.05 -21.00 -33.93
CA ALA A 478 19.40 -22.19 -33.15
C ALA A 478 20.27 -23.20 -33.91
N TRP A 479 20.07 -23.34 -35.22
CA TRP A 479 20.89 -24.22 -36.07
C TRP A 479 22.39 -23.87 -36.04
N LEU A 480 22.76 -22.62 -35.73
CA LEU A 480 24.17 -22.21 -35.61
C LEU A 480 24.89 -23.00 -34.51
N LEU A 481 24.18 -23.36 -33.43
CA LEU A 481 24.73 -24.15 -32.33
C LEU A 481 25.05 -25.59 -32.75
N ASP A 482 24.38 -26.13 -33.78
CA ASP A 482 24.69 -27.46 -34.31
C ASP A 482 25.79 -27.39 -35.39
N ALA A 483 25.82 -26.29 -36.15
CA ALA A 483 26.73 -26.13 -37.27
C ALA A 483 28.14 -25.70 -36.85
N ASP A 484 28.28 -24.96 -35.75
CA ASP A 484 29.55 -24.40 -35.30
C ASP A 484 29.79 -24.67 -33.79
N PRO A 485 30.68 -25.62 -33.44
CA PRO A 485 30.98 -25.96 -32.06
C PRO A 485 31.76 -24.87 -31.32
N SER A 486 32.23 -23.80 -32.00
CA SER A 486 32.85 -22.64 -31.35
C SER A 486 31.83 -21.69 -30.73
N ILE A 487 30.55 -21.80 -31.09
CA ILE A 487 29.47 -20.98 -30.54
C ILE A 487 28.99 -21.60 -29.22
N TYR A 488 29.11 -20.82 -28.15
CA TYR A 488 28.67 -21.25 -26.82
C TYR A 488 27.16 -21.14 -26.61
N SER A 489 26.54 -20.04 -27.05
CA SER A 489 25.12 -19.77 -26.89
C SER A 489 24.62 -18.73 -27.90
N VAL A 490 23.30 -18.67 -28.05
CA VAL A 490 22.59 -17.56 -28.70
C VAL A 490 21.97 -16.70 -27.61
N ASN A 491 22.22 -15.38 -27.64
CA ASN A 491 21.71 -14.44 -26.64
C ASN A 491 20.86 -13.36 -27.33
N SER A 492 19.69 -13.06 -26.76
CA SER A 492 18.79 -11.99 -27.22
C SER A 492 19.10 -10.63 -26.60
N PHE A 493 20.13 -10.53 -25.76
CA PHE A 493 20.59 -9.29 -25.14
C PHE A 493 21.91 -8.80 -25.76
N ALA A 494 21.98 -7.51 -26.07
CA ALA A 494 23.18 -6.88 -26.65
C ALA A 494 23.75 -5.83 -25.68
N LEU A 495 24.97 -6.06 -25.20
CA LEU A 495 25.63 -5.24 -24.17
C LEU A 495 25.83 -3.77 -24.56
N ASN A 496 26.00 -3.49 -25.84
CA ASN A 496 26.33 -2.16 -26.36
C ASN A 496 25.16 -1.48 -27.09
N SER A 497 23.94 -1.96 -26.87
CA SER A 497 22.74 -1.40 -27.48
C SER A 497 22.10 -0.39 -26.53
N VAL A 498 22.70 0.80 -26.46
CA VAL A 498 22.06 1.98 -25.84
C VAL A 498 21.41 2.80 -26.96
N PRO A 499 20.19 3.33 -26.78
CA PRO A 499 19.56 4.27 -27.73
C PRO A 499 20.42 5.51 -28.02
#